data_AF-A0A3C8C7Z3-F1
#
_entry.id   AF-A0A3C8C7Z3-F1
#
_cell.length_a   1.000
_cell.length_b   1.000
_cell.length_c   1.000
_cell.angle_alpha   90.00
_cell.angle_beta   90.00
_cell.angle_gamma   90.00
#
_symmetry.space_group_name_H-M   'P 1'
#
loop_
_entity.id
_entity.type
_entity.pdbx_description
1 polymer ?
#
loop_
_entity_poly.entity_id
_entity_poly.type
_entity_poly.pdbx_seq_one_letter_code
_entity_poly.pdbx_strand_id
1 'polypeptide(L)'
;MKRIGKETNIQTLRKISNLFQTTSLEVDELLAMVMDAAKDIVGVKNGSLLLVQDEKTYKLQFYQASGKNMGQLKDIDLPPGVGISGHVAKTGESVISNDVAKDPRWYHGVSEQMRIPVQSMASFPLNIDKKVIGVVQFLDKVDGTVFDEKNVEVLEHFANLMAKFFQVSKSRKLLGEEFGRLKEQYLHRYTIVGESKAIQKCIAMAEKVADSKASVLLTGESGTGKELFAHLVHDRSQRQNKPFVSVSCGALPASILERELFGNEKGAFTGADTQKIGLFEAAHTGTLFLDEIGEMPLDMQVKLLRVIQEESFIRLGGTETIKVDVRLITATNLDLDKEVREGNFRQDLFYRINVIKITLPPLRDKLEDISDLLTYFIKKHSPENQPIKKPGKGLVSHLMSYSWPGNIRELENSVERAIVLTDEDELLPEAFPFETSQAPIELNVGSTLKQASDLFRRTFISNTLKSTSGNRTKAARILDVQRSYLSRLIKELEIK
;
A
#
# COMPACT_ATOMS: atom_id res chain seq x y z
N MET A 1 -13.23 14.52 7.15
CA MET A 1 -11.96 14.05 6.52
C MET A 1 -10.90 15.16 6.43
N LYS A 2 -10.44 15.67 7.57
CA LYS A 2 -9.13 16.35 7.59
C LYS A 2 -8.05 15.28 7.39
N ARG A 3 -7.37 15.30 6.23
CA ARG A 3 -6.08 14.61 6.06
C ARG A 3 -5.09 15.32 6.99
N ILE A 4 -4.98 14.86 8.23
CA ILE A 4 -4.06 15.40 9.24
C ILE A 4 -2.64 15.34 8.67
N GLY A 5 -1.92 16.45 8.86
CA GLY A 5 -0.78 16.93 8.06
C GLY A 5 0.19 15.85 7.61
N LYS A 6 0.10 15.53 6.32
CA LYS A 6 0.94 14.56 5.64
C LYS A 6 2.12 15.24 4.92
N GLU A 7 2.39 16.52 5.18
CA GLU A 7 3.08 17.37 4.21
C GLU A 7 4.51 16.97 3.90
N THR A 8 5.34 16.57 4.86
CA THR A 8 6.78 16.36 4.58
C THR A 8 7.08 15.05 3.84
N ASN A 9 6.51 13.93 4.29
CA ASN A 9 6.67 12.62 3.62
C ASN A 9 5.83 12.55 2.34
N ILE A 10 4.64 13.17 2.28
CA ILE A 10 3.90 13.29 1.02
C ILE A 10 4.57 14.26 0.06
N GLN A 11 5.18 15.36 0.50
CA GLN A 11 5.94 16.22 -0.40
C GLN A 11 7.16 15.49 -0.96
N THR A 12 7.85 14.67 -0.17
CA THR A 12 8.97 13.86 -0.66
C THR A 12 8.48 12.78 -1.63
N LEU A 13 7.45 12.02 -1.28
CA LEU A 13 6.83 11.04 -2.17
C LEU A 13 6.13 11.69 -3.37
N ARG A 14 5.68 12.95 -3.30
CA ARG A 14 5.17 13.75 -4.43
C ARG A 14 6.31 14.27 -5.27
N LYS A 15 7.43 14.70 -4.70
CA LYS A 15 8.64 15.10 -5.43
C LYS A 15 9.19 13.90 -6.20
N ILE A 16 9.33 12.74 -5.57
CA ILE A 16 9.77 11.50 -6.23
C ILE A 16 8.74 11.07 -7.30
N SER A 17 7.44 11.08 -6.97
CA SER A 17 6.38 10.80 -7.96
C SER A 17 6.40 11.79 -9.13
N ASN A 18 6.65 13.08 -8.88
CA ASN A 18 6.78 14.11 -9.92
C ASN A 18 8.04 13.87 -10.75
N LEU A 19 9.15 13.45 -10.16
CA LEU A 19 10.35 13.01 -10.91
C LEU A 19 10.04 11.86 -11.87
N PHE A 20 8.97 11.09 -11.66
CA PHE A 20 8.51 10.08 -12.62
C PHE A 20 7.36 10.54 -13.54
N GLN A 21 6.59 11.57 -13.16
CA GLN A 21 5.43 12.08 -13.90
C GLN A 21 5.76 13.23 -14.86
N THR A 22 6.74 14.08 -14.57
CA THR A 22 7.22 15.09 -15.53
C THR A 22 8.13 14.41 -16.54
N THR A 23 7.58 13.81 -17.61
CA THR A 23 8.35 13.45 -18.83
C THR A 23 7.59 12.92 -20.05
N SER A 24 6.28 12.61 -20.02
CA SER A 24 5.65 12.07 -21.25
C SER A 24 5.61 13.09 -22.40
N LEU A 25 5.35 14.35 -22.07
CA LEU A 25 5.41 15.48 -23.01
C LEU A 25 6.84 15.77 -23.50
N GLU A 26 7.85 15.61 -22.64
CA GLU A 26 9.26 15.88 -22.98
C GLU A 26 9.86 14.83 -23.93
N VAL A 27 9.39 13.57 -23.90
CA VAL A 27 9.94 12.50 -24.75
C VAL A 27 9.44 12.59 -26.18
N ASP A 28 8.15 12.90 -26.37
CA ASP A 28 7.59 13.11 -27.71
C ASP A 28 8.22 14.34 -28.37
N GLU A 29 8.42 15.42 -27.61
CA GLU A 29 9.16 16.61 -28.04
C GLU A 29 10.62 16.29 -28.38
N LEU A 30 11.30 15.48 -27.56
CA LEU A 30 12.69 15.11 -27.79
C LEU A 30 12.85 14.17 -29.00
N LEU A 31 11.95 13.21 -29.19
CA LEU A 31 11.93 12.38 -30.40
C LEU A 31 11.65 13.23 -31.65
N ALA A 32 10.77 14.23 -31.55
CA ALA A 32 10.54 15.19 -32.64
C ALA A 32 11.80 16.02 -32.94
N MET A 33 12.47 16.58 -31.92
CA MET A 33 13.71 17.34 -32.08
C MET A 33 14.83 16.51 -32.70
N VAL A 34 15.00 15.26 -32.28
CA VAL A 34 16.01 14.34 -32.83
C VAL A 34 15.68 13.98 -34.29
N MET A 35 14.40 13.83 -34.63
CA MET A 35 13.95 13.60 -36.01
C MET A 35 14.16 14.83 -36.90
N ASP A 36 13.88 16.03 -36.40
CA ASP A 36 14.12 17.29 -37.10
C ASP A 36 15.62 17.51 -37.33
N ALA A 37 16.46 17.26 -36.32
CA ALA A 37 17.90 17.33 -36.47
C ALA A 37 18.44 16.35 -37.53
N ALA A 38 17.93 15.12 -37.56
CA ALA A 38 18.29 14.13 -38.58
C ALA A 38 17.90 14.61 -39.99
N LYS A 39 16.70 15.20 -40.13
CA LYS A 39 16.24 15.77 -41.40
C LYS A 39 17.08 16.94 -41.86
N ASP A 40 17.47 17.84 -40.95
CA ASP A 40 18.23 19.03 -41.29
C ASP A 40 19.69 18.69 -41.66
N ILE A 41 20.34 17.80 -40.91
CA ILE A 41 21.72 17.38 -41.16
C ILE A 41 21.84 16.63 -42.49
N VAL A 42 20.88 15.75 -42.80
CA VAL A 42 20.91 14.93 -44.02
C VAL A 42 20.16 15.59 -45.17
N GLY A 43 19.36 16.63 -44.94
CA GLY A 43 18.57 17.30 -45.96
C GLY A 43 17.40 16.46 -46.48
N VAL A 44 16.56 15.96 -45.57
CA VAL A 44 15.39 15.11 -45.88
C VAL A 44 14.08 15.92 -45.78
N LYS A 45 13.15 15.72 -46.73
CA LYS A 45 11.87 16.43 -46.78
C LYS A 45 10.94 16.01 -45.65
N ASN A 46 10.72 14.71 -45.48
CA ASN A 46 9.79 14.18 -44.48
C ASN A 46 10.40 13.03 -43.68
N GLY A 47 10.03 12.94 -42.40
CA GLY A 47 10.40 11.83 -41.54
C GLY A 47 9.20 11.36 -40.74
N SER A 48 9.14 10.07 -40.44
CA SER A 48 8.13 9.54 -39.51
C SER A 48 8.66 8.36 -38.73
N LEU A 49 8.21 8.28 -37.48
CA LEU A 49 8.48 7.20 -36.55
C LEU A 49 7.21 6.37 -36.38
N LEU A 50 7.34 5.07 -36.59
CA LEU A 50 6.30 4.08 -36.40
C LEU A 50 6.71 3.13 -35.28
N LEU A 51 5.77 2.74 -34.42
CA LEU A 51 5.99 1.73 -33.37
C LEU A 51 5.27 0.44 -33.71
N VAL A 52 5.86 -0.68 -33.29
CA VAL A 52 5.24 -2.01 -33.40
C VAL A 52 4.17 -2.12 -32.32
N GLN A 53 2.91 -2.30 -32.73
CA GLN A 53 1.75 -2.50 -31.85
C GLN A 53 1.53 -3.99 -31.53
N ASP A 54 1.84 -4.87 -32.48
CA ASP A 54 1.75 -6.32 -32.31
C ASP A 54 2.97 -6.99 -32.92
N GLU A 55 3.71 -7.70 -32.07
CA GLU A 55 4.97 -8.37 -32.40
C GLU A 55 4.78 -9.62 -33.25
N LYS A 56 3.59 -10.23 -33.25
CA LYS A 56 3.30 -11.42 -34.07
C LYS A 56 3.00 -11.03 -35.50
N THR A 57 2.27 -9.94 -35.68
CA THR A 57 1.80 -9.47 -36.99
C THR A 57 2.67 -8.34 -37.56
N TYR A 58 3.60 -7.80 -36.76
CA TYR A 58 4.41 -6.62 -37.09
C TYR A 58 3.54 -5.44 -37.54
N LYS A 59 2.38 -5.27 -36.89
CA LYS A 59 1.49 -4.15 -37.15
C LYS A 59 2.16 -2.87 -36.66
N LEU A 60 2.34 -1.92 -37.57
CA LEU A 60 2.96 -0.62 -37.30
C LEU A 60 1.89 0.45 -37.12
N GLN A 61 2.13 1.39 -36.21
CA GLN A 61 1.32 2.59 -36.05
C GLN A 61 2.22 3.83 -36.05
N PHE A 62 1.79 4.88 -36.75
CA PHE A 62 2.46 6.17 -36.71
C PHE A 62 2.43 6.76 -35.30
N TYR A 63 3.62 7.03 -34.76
CA TYR A 63 3.81 7.57 -33.43
C TYR A 63 4.16 9.06 -33.47
N GLN A 64 5.07 9.44 -34.37
CA GLN A 64 5.52 10.82 -34.59
C GLN A 64 5.82 11.04 -36.06
N ALA A 65 5.60 12.25 -36.57
CA ALA A 65 5.97 12.61 -37.93
C ALA A 65 6.39 14.07 -38.02
N SER A 66 7.33 14.36 -38.93
CA SER A 66 7.86 15.69 -39.18
C SER A 66 7.83 16.00 -40.69
N GLY A 67 7.18 17.10 -41.07
CA GLY A 67 6.99 17.52 -42.45
C GLY A 67 5.67 18.25 -42.68
N LYS A 68 5.45 18.78 -43.89
CA LYS A 68 4.18 19.43 -44.25
C LYS A 68 3.04 18.40 -44.27
N ASN A 69 1.88 18.74 -43.69
CA ASN A 69 0.65 17.92 -43.66
C ASN A 69 0.74 16.59 -42.87
N MET A 70 1.72 16.42 -41.98
CA MET A 70 1.95 15.13 -41.29
C MET A 70 1.18 14.93 -39.96
N GLY A 71 0.41 15.93 -39.51
CA GLY A 71 -0.36 15.86 -38.26
C GLY A 71 -1.51 14.84 -38.26
N GLN A 72 -1.96 14.38 -39.43
CA GLN A 72 -3.08 13.43 -39.61
C GLN A 72 -2.63 11.97 -39.72
N LEU A 73 -1.33 11.69 -39.68
CA LEU A 73 -0.79 10.34 -39.87
C LEU A 73 -1.12 9.36 -38.74
N LYS A 74 -1.38 9.87 -37.52
CA LYS A 74 -1.67 9.02 -36.34
C LYS A 74 -2.98 8.22 -36.48
N ASP A 75 -3.89 8.66 -37.34
CA ASP A 75 -5.19 8.05 -37.58
C ASP A 75 -5.20 7.06 -38.76
N ILE A 76 -4.06 6.88 -39.45
CA ILE A 76 -3.94 5.94 -40.56
C ILE A 76 -3.66 4.54 -40.01
N ASP A 77 -4.56 3.60 -40.30
CA ASP A 77 -4.36 2.19 -39.98
C ASP A 77 -3.55 1.51 -41.10
N LEU A 78 -2.36 1.01 -40.75
CA LEU A 78 -1.53 0.24 -41.66
C LEU A 78 -1.87 -1.25 -41.55
N PRO A 79 -2.07 -1.96 -42.68
CA PRO A 79 -2.17 -3.40 -42.66
C PRO A 79 -0.91 -4.04 -42.03
N PRO A 80 -1.01 -5.19 -41.35
CA PRO A 80 0.14 -5.73 -40.62
C PRO A 80 1.31 -6.11 -41.54
N GLY A 81 2.52 -5.70 -41.16
CA GLY A 81 3.77 -6.07 -41.83
C GLY A 81 3.93 -5.57 -43.28
N VAL A 82 3.10 -4.63 -43.76
CA VAL A 82 3.18 -4.14 -45.14
C VAL A 82 4.22 -3.05 -45.34
N GLY A 83 4.64 -2.89 -46.60
CA GLY A 83 5.55 -1.82 -46.99
C GLY A 83 7.02 -2.11 -46.66
N ILE A 84 7.88 -1.21 -47.08
CA ILE A 84 9.31 -1.21 -46.72
C ILE A 84 9.47 -1.19 -45.19
N SER A 85 8.70 -0.36 -44.49
CA SER A 85 8.76 -0.28 -43.03
C SER A 85 8.28 -1.56 -42.33
N GLY A 86 7.26 -2.25 -42.85
CA GLY A 86 6.88 -3.57 -42.34
C GLY A 86 7.95 -4.63 -42.54
N HIS A 87 8.67 -4.59 -43.67
CA HIS A 87 9.81 -5.46 -43.91
C HIS A 87 10.94 -5.20 -42.90
N VAL A 88 11.32 -3.93 -42.68
CA VAL A 88 12.31 -3.54 -41.66
C VAL A 88 11.90 -3.98 -40.26
N ALA A 89 10.61 -3.82 -39.90
CA ALA A 89 10.10 -4.27 -38.61
C ALA A 89 10.25 -5.79 -38.41
N LYS A 90 10.12 -6.57 -39.48
CA LYS A 90 10.21 -8.03 -39.46
C LYS A 90 11.65 -8.56 -39.48
N THR A 91 12.53 -7.95 -40.29
CA THR A 91 13.91 -8.43 -40.46
C THR A 91 14.88 -7.80 -39.46
N GLY A 92 14.58 -6.60 -38.98
CA GLY A 92 15.52 -5.80 -38.20
C GLY A 92 16.69 -5.26 -39.02
N GLU A 93 16.59 -5.26 -40.35
CA GLU A 93 17.60 -4.78 -41.28
C GLU A 93 17.16 -3.45 -41.91
N SER A 94 18.07 -2.47 -41.95
CA SER A 94 17.85 -1.18 -42.60
C SER A 94 17.63 -1.35 -44.11
N VAL A 95 16.66 -0.62 -44.68
CA VAL A 95 16.33 -0.68 -46.11
C VAL A 95 16.37 0.70 -46.73
N ILE A 96 17.10 0.82 -47.84
CA ILE A 96 17.24 2.05 -48.61
C ILE A 96 16.74 1.81 -50.02
N SER A 97 15.71 2.54 -50.40
CA SER A 97 15.10 2.50 -51.72
C SER A 97 15.22 3.87 -52.37
N ASN A 98 16.12 3.99 -53.35
CA ASN A 98 16.35 5.24 -54.07
C ASN A 98 15.34 5.48 -55.21
N ASP A 99 14.51 4.48 -55.52
CA ASP A 99 13.38 4.56 -56.45
C ASP A 99 12.27 3.62 -55.95
N VAL A 100 11.38 4.14 -55.12
CA VAL A 100 10.32 3.32 -54.49
C VAL A 100 9.35 2.74 -55.51
N ALA A 101 9.19 3.35 -56.69
CA ALA A 101 8.32 2.83 -57.74
C ALA A 101 8.84 1.52 -58.35
N LYS A 102 10.14 1.23 -58.19
CA LYS A 102 10.76 -0.04 -58.61
C LYS A 102 10.94 -1.03 -57.46
N ASP A 103 10.65 -0.65 -56.22
CA ASP A 103 10.82 -1.54 -55.07
C ASP A 103 9.55 -2.39 -54.87
N PRO A 104 9.64 -3.74 -54.96
CA PRO A 104 8.48 -4.62 -54.81
C PRO A 104 7.85 -4.58 -53.41
N ARG A 105 8.55 -4.00 -52.42
CA ARG A 105 8.05 -3.84 -51.04
C ARG A 105 7.32 -2.51 -50.85
N TRP A 106 7.28 -1.62 -51.84
CA TRP A 106 6.65 -0.32 -51.71
C TRP A 106 5.13 -0.44 -51.57
N TYR A 107 4.57 0.31 -50.61
CA TYR A 107 3.14 0.35 -50.35
C TYR A 107 2.60 1.76 -50.59
N HIS A 108 1.80 1.91 -51.66
CA HIS A 108 1.33 3.21 -52.13
C HIS A 108 0.22 3.84 -51.27
N GLY A 109 -0.53 3.04 -50.51
CA GLY A 109 -1.79 3.47 -49.88
C GLY A 109 -1.67 4.72 -49.00
N VAL A 110 -0.56 4.84 -48.25
CA VAL A 110 -0.30 6.03 -47.41
C VAL A 110 -0.01 7.27 -48.25
N SER A 111 0.85 7.14 -49.27
CA SER A 111 1.23 8.25 -50.14
C SER A 111 0.06 8.79 -50.96
N GLU A 112 -0.83 7.90 -51.42
CA GLU A 112 -2.05 8.24 -52.15
C GLU A 112 -3.07 8.94 -51.26
N GLN A 113 -3.30 8.41 -50.05
CA GLN A 113 -4.22 9.00 -49.07
C GLN A 113 -3.77 10.41 -48.65
N MET A 114 -2.46 10.60 -48.45
CA MET A 114 -1.88 11.89 -48.06
C MET A 114 -1.63 12.83 -49.23
N ARG A 115 -1.76 12.35 -50.48
CA ARG A 115 -1.42 13.08 -51.71
C ARG A 115 0.02 13.63 -51.69
N ILE A 116 0.94 12.84 -51.14
CA ILE A 116 2.38 13.16 -51.06
C ILE A 116 3.12 12.20 -51.99
N PRO A 117 3.64 12.65 -53.14
CA PRO A 117 4.47 11.79 -53.98
C PRO A 117 5.77 11.48 -53.23
N VAL A 118 6.17 10.21 -53.25
CA VAL A 118 7.42 9.72 -52.65
C VAL A 118 8.25 9.09 -53.76
N GLN A 119 9.53 9.49 -53.85
CA GLN A 119 10.46 8.96 -54.86
C GLN A 119 11.48 8.01 -54.24
N SER A 120 11.93 8.33 -53.03
CA SER A 120 12.96 7.58 -52.32
C SER A 120 12.65 7.50 -50.82
N MET A 121 13.10 6.42 -50.19
CA MET A 121 12.82 6.09 -48.80
C MET A 121 14.01 5.39 -48.16
N ALA A 122 14.43 5.86 -46.99
CA ALA A 122 15.38 5.16 -46.12
C ALA A 122 14.70 4.82 -44.79
N SER A 123 14.68 3.54 -44.43
CA SER A 123 13.99 3.01 -43.25
C SER A 123 14.95 2.25 -42.36
N PHE A 124 14.93 2.58 -41.07
CA PHE A 124 15.85 2.05 -40.07
C PHE A 124 15.08 1.47 -38.89
N PRO A 125 15.49 0.30 -38.37
CA PRO A 125 14.86 -0.31 -37.21
C PRO A 125 15.23 0.45 -35.93
N LEU A 126 14.27 0.58 -35.02
CA LEU A 126 14.54 0.96 -33.63
C LEU A 126 14.77 -0.31 -32.81
N ASN A 127 16.04 -0.63 -32.55
CA ASN A 127 16.44 -1.85 -31.86
C ASN A 127 16.68 -1.62 -30.36
N ILE A 128 16.01 -2.41 -29.53
CA ILE A 128 16.27 -2.51 -28.08
C ILE A 128 16.45 -4.00 -27.75
N ASP A 129 17.56 -4.37 -27.10
CA ASP A 129 17.82 -5.74 -26.63
C ASP A 129 17.56 -6.83 -27.70
N LYS A 130 18.01 -6.58 -28.94
CA LYS A 130 17.82 -7.44 -30.13
C LYS A 130 16.38 -7.58 -30.63
N LYS A 131 15.50 -6.66 -30.23
CA LYS A 131 14.10 -6.62 -30.64
C LYS A 131 13.79 -5.29 -31.34
N VAL A 132 13.08 -5.38 -32.46
CA VAL A 132 12.59 -4.20 -33.18
C VAL A 132 11.33 -3.69 -32.49
N ILE A 133 11.42 -2.50 -31.89
CA ILE A 133 10.29 -1.86 -31.20
C ILE A 133 9.54 -0.87 -32.10
N GLY A 134 10.12 -0.53 -33.26
CA GLY A 134 9.59 0.44 -34.20
C GLY A 134 10.51 0.63 -35.39
N VAL A 135 10.10 1.50 -36.31
CA VAL A 135 10.83 1.85 -37.52
C VAL A 135 10.79 3.37 -37.68
N VAL A 136 11.94 3.98 -37.91
CA VAL A 136 12.01 5.38 -38.38
C VAL A 136 12.25 5.37 -39.89
N GLN A 137 11.48 6.16 -40.61
CA GLN A 137 11.58 6.30 -42.06
C GLN A 137 11.80 7.76 -42.46
N PHE A 138 12.62 7.97 -43.48
CA PHE A 138 13.00 9.24 -44.04
C PHE A 138 12.69 9.24 -45.54
N LEU A 139 11.95 10.24 -46.03
CA LEU A 139 11.42 10.31 -47.38
C LEU A 139 12.00 11.51 -48.11
N ASP A 140 12.56 11.24 -49.29
CA ASP A 140 13.07 12.19 -50.28
C ASP A 140 14.09 13.21 -49.78
N LYS A 141 15.17 13.37 -50.54
CA LYS A 141 16.12 14.45 -50.30
C LYS A 141 15.60 15.80 -50.81
N VAL A 142 15.97 16.87 -50.11
CA VAL A 142 15.58 18.25 -50.45
C VAL A 142 16.26 18.71 -51.74
N ASP A 143 17.54 18.36 -51.91
CA ASP A 143 18.36 18.67 -53.10
C ASP A 143 18.04 17.77 -54.32
N GLY A 144 17.18 16.76 -54.15
CA GLY A 144 16.79 15.82 -55.20
C GLY A 144 17.81 14.71 -55.48
N THR A 145 18.87 14.57 -54.68
CA THR A 145 19.80 13.44 -54.80
C THR A 145 19.24 12.17 -54.16
N VAL A 146 19.95 11.06 -54.31
CA VAL A 146 19.65 9.79 -53.62
C VAL A 146 20.34 9.73 -52.25
N PHE A 147 19.94 8.76 -51.41
CA PHE A 147 20.64 8.49 -50.15
C PHE A 147 21.96 7.77 -50.43
N ASP A 148 23.08 8.44 -50.15
CA ASP A 148 24.42 7.85 -50.21
C ASP A 148 24.82 7.15 -48.90
N GLU A 149 25.92 6.41 -48.89
CA GLU A 149 26.38 5.65 -47.71
C GLU A 149 26.58 6.54 -46.47
N LYS A 150 27.06 7.78 -46.65
CA LYS A 150 27.27 8.73 -45.54
C LYS A 150 25.95 9.19 -44.94
N ASN A 151 24.95 9.45 -45.79
CA ASN A 151 23.60 9.82 -45.36
C ASN A 151 22.97 8.68 -44.56
N VAL A 152 23.12 7.44 -45.05
CA VAL A 152 22.61 6.24 -44.39
C VAL A 152 23.25 6.03 -43.03
N GLU A 153 24.58 6.14 -42.92
CA GLU A 153 25.30 6.02 -41.66
C GLU A 153 24.79 7.03 -40.62
N VAL A 154 24.64 8.30 -41.00
CA VAL A 154 24.12 9.34 -40.10
C VAL A 154 22.70 9.02 -39.63
N LEU A 155 21.79 8.67 -40.54
CA LEU A 155 20.40 8.36 -40.18
C LEU A 155 20.29 7.11 -39.30
N GLU A 156 21.14 6.12 -39.49
CA GLU A 156 21.20 4.92 -38.65
C GLU A 156 21.65 5.25 -37.21
N HIS A 157 22.60 6.18 -37.04
CA HIS A 157 22.96 6.68 -35.72
C HIS A 157 21.78 7.40 -35.03
N PHE A 158 21.02 8.20 -35.78
CA PHE A 158 19.81 8.84 -35.26
C PHE A 158 18.73 7.83 -34.88
N ALA A 159 18.52 6.78 -35.67
CA ALA A 159 17.60 5.69 -35.33
C ALA A 159 18.02 5.02 -34.01
N ASN A 160 19.30 4.71 -33.84
CA ASN A 160 19.82 4.14 -32.60
C ASN A 160 19.65 5.07 -31.38
N LEU A 161 19.82 6.39 -31.57
CA LEU A 161 19.56 7.38 -30.51
C LEU A 161 18.07 7.41 -30.12
N MET A 162 17.17 7.44 -31.11
CA MET A 162 15.72 7.41 -30.86
C MET A 162 15.30 6.13 -30.11
N ALA A 163 15.87 4.97 -30.46
CA ALA A 163 15.60 3.71 -29.77
C ALA A 163 16.01 3.77 -28.28
N LYS A 164 17.20 4.32 -27.98
CA LYS A 164 17.67 4.49 -26.59
C LYS A 164 16.79 5.46 -25.80
N PHE A 165 16.40 6.59 -26.39
CA PHE A 165 15.49 7.53 -25.73
C PHE A 165 14.14 6.90 -25.40
N PHE A 166 13.60 6.10 -26.33
CA PHE A 166 12.37 5.36 -26.10
C PHE A 166 12.50 4.34 -24.96
N GLN A 167 13.62 3.60 -24.87
CA GLN A 167 13.90 2.65 -23.79
C GLN A 167 13.89 3.33 -22.42
N VAL A 168 14.63 4.43 -22.27
CA VAL A 168 14.75 5.18 -21.01
C VAL A 168 13.41 5.73 -20.56
N SER A 169 12.60 6.25 -21.50
CA SER A 169 11.24 6.73 -21.23
C SER A 169 10.33 5.62 -20.69
N LYS A 170 10.30 4.47 -21.37
CA LYS A 170 9.46 3.33 -20.98
C LYS A 170 9.80 2.81 -19.59
N SER A 171 11.09 2.64 -19.27
CA SER A 171 11.54 2.21 -17.96
C SER A 171 11.18 3.20 -16.85
N ARG A 172 11.32 4.51 -17.11
CA ARG A 172 10.96 5.56 -16.14
C ARG A 172 9.45 5.59 -15.86
N LYS A 173 8.62 5.42 -16.90
CA LYS A 173 7.16 5.35 -16.76
C LYS A 173 6.73 4.15 -15.92
N LEU A 174 7.23 2.96 -16.24
CA LEU A 174 6.92 1.72 -15.49
C LEU A 174 7.31 1.84 -14.02
N LEU A 175 8.52 2.33 -13.75
CA LEU A 175 8.99 2.56 -12.38
C LEU A 175 8.13 3.61 -11.66
N GLY A 176 7.66 4.64 -12.38
CA GLY A 176 6.73 5.64 -11.86
C GLY A 176 5.36 5.07 -11.49
N GLU A 177 4.79 4.21 -12.33
CA GLU A 177 3.53 3.52 -12.07
C GLU A 177 3.64 2.59 -10.86
N GLU A 178 4.71 1.78 -10.80
CA GLU A 178 5.00 0.90 -9.67
C GLU A 178 5.21 1.68 -8.37
N PHE A 179 5.99 2.77 -8.42
CA PHE A 179 6.20 3.66 -7.29
C PHE A 179 4.90 4.33 -6.83
N GLY A 180 4.06 4.77 -7.78
CA GLY A 180 2.74 5.32 -7.50
C GLY A 180 1.85 4.34 -6.76
N ARG A 181 1.78 3.10 -7.25
CA ARG A 181 1.02 2.01 -6.62
C ARG A 181 1.53 1.69 -5.21
N LEU A 182 2.85 1.56 -5.03
CA LEU A 182 3.47 1.28 -3.73
C LEU A 182 3.19 2.40 -2.72
N LYS A 183 3.25 3.65 -3.19
CA LYS A 183 2.92 4.84 -2.39
C LYS A 183 1.46 4.84 -1.95
N GLU A 184 0.53 4.54 -2.84
CA GLU A 184 -0.90 4.47 -2.47
C GLU A 184 -1.14 3.38 -1.43
N GLN A 185 -0.56 2.19 -1.62
CA GLN A 185 -0.62 1.11 -0.63
C GLN A 185 -0.08 1.54 0.74
N TYR A 186 1.07 2.22 0.78
CA TYR A 186 1.65 2.72 2.02
C TYR A 186 0.75 3.77 2.70
N LEU A 187 0.22 4.72 1.92
CA LEU A 187 -0.64 5.78 2.43
C LEU A 187 -1.98 5.25 2.96
N HIS A 188 -2.54 4.21 2.34
CA HIS A 188 -3.74 3.53 2.82
C HIS A 188 -3.48 2.67 4.06
N ARG A 189 -2.31 2.05 4.17
CA ARG A 189 -1.99 1.19 5.31
C ARG A 189 -1.90 1.97 6.63
N TYR A 190 -1.38 3.20 6.61
CA TYR A 190 -1.06 3.96 7.82
C TYR A 190 -1.92 5.22 8.06
N THR A 191 -3.16 5.24 7.56
CA THR A 191 -4.08 6.36 7.81
C THR A 191 -4.86 6.16 9.10
N ILE A 192 -4.76 7.12 10.02
CA ILE A 192 -5.64 7.22 11.19
C ILE A 192 -6.94 7.90 10.78
N VAL A 193 -8.07 7.28 11.11
CA VAL A 193 -9.42 7.74 10.78
C VAL A 193 -10.19 7.96 12.08
N GLY A 194 -10.85 9.12 12.19
CA GLY A 194 -11.66 9.51 13.35
C GLY A 194 -11.50 11.00 13.69
N GLU A 195 -12.58 11.60 14.15
CA GLU A 195 -12.65 13.01 14.58
C GLU A 195 -13.05 13.14 16.07
N SER A 196 -13.22 12.02 16.77
CA SER A 196 -13.59 12.01 18.19
C SER A 196 -12.60 12.75 19.08
N LYS A 197 -13.10 13.37 20.16
CA LYS A 197 -12.23 14.07 21.11
C LYS A 197 -11.17 13.15 21.71
N ALA A 198 -11.51 11.87 21.89
CA ALA A 198 -10.61 10.88 22.46
C ALA A 198 -9.44 10.58 21.50
N ILE A 199 -9.69 10.37 20.20
CA ILE A 199 -8.63 10.11 19.23
C ILE A 199 -7.80 11.37 18.96
N GLN A 200 -8.43 12.55 18.89
CA GLN A 200 -7.74 13.82 18.67
C GLN A 200 -6.75 14.15 19.80
N LYS A 201 -7.08 13.84 21.06
CA LYS A 201 -6.14 13.95 22.18
C LYS A 201 -4.93 13.02 22.01
N CYS A 202 -5.15 11.79 21.57
CA CYS A 202 -4.06 10.84 21.32
C CYS A 202 -3.15 11.33 20.19
N ILE A 203 -3.74 11.85 19.10
CA ILE A 203 -3.00 12.38 17.95
C ILE A 203 -2.15 13.57 18.40
N ALA A 204 -2.73 14.53 19.11
CA ALA A 204 -2.00 15.69 19.62
C ALA A 204 -0.84 15.29 20.55
N MET A 205 -1.04 14.27 21.39
CA MET A 205 0.03 13.75 22.24
C MET A 205 1.13 13.07 21.42
N ALA A 206 0.77 12.25 20.44
CA ALA A 206 1.73 11.61 19.54
C ALA A 206 2.57 12.63 18.76
N GLU A 207 1.93 13.67 18.22
CA GLU A 207 2.61 14.77 17.52
C GLU A 207 3.55 15.54 18.46
N LYS A 208 3.09 15.90 19.67
CA LYS A 208 3.93 16.60 20.66
C LYS A 208 5.16 15.79 21.07
N VAL A 209 5.02 14.47 21.17
CA VAL A 209 6.10 13.58 21.63
C VAL A 209 7.05 13.23 20.47
N ALA A 210 6.62 13.38 19.22
CA ALA A 210 7.42 13.10 18.04
C ALA A 210 8.70 13.95 17.96
N ASP A 211 8.67 15.19 18.47
CA ASP A 211 9.85 16.08 18.53
C ASP A 211 10.92 15.65 19.55
N SER A 212 10.62 14.66 20.40
CA SER A 212 11.53 14.17 21.43
C SER A 212 12.17 12.82 21.08
N LYS A 213 13.35 12.55 21.67
CA LYS A 213 13.97 11.21 21.65
C LYS A 213 13.41 10.25 22.71
N ALA A 214 12.44 10.68 23.52
CA ALA A 214 11.89 9.85 24.59
C ALA A 214 11.24 8.58 24.04
N SER A 215 11.34 7.50 24.82
CA SER A 215 10.61 6.27 24.53
C SER A 215 9.12 6.49 24.71
N VAL A 216 8.33 5.85 23.84
CA VAL A 216 6.87 5.97 23.86
C VAL A 216 6.27 4.59 24.08
N LEU A 217 5.43 4.46 25.11
CA LEU A 217 4.63 3.27 25.38
C LEU A 217 3.19 3.51 24.94
N LEU A 218 2.74 2.75 23.94
CA LEU A 218 1.37 2.74 23.44
C LEU A 218 0.59 1.63 24.14
N THR A 219 -0.41 1.98 24.94
CA THR A 219 -1.27 0.99 25.60
C THR A 219 -2.69 1.05 25.07
N GLY A 220 -3.38 -0.08 25.08
CA GLY A 220 -4.79 -0.16 24.70
C GLY A 220 -5.14 -1.54 24.16
N GLU A 221 -6.44 -1.82 24.07
CA GLU A 221 -6.94 -3.11 23.61
C GLU A 221 -6.42 -3.49 22.21
N SER A 222 -6.45 -4.78 21.90
CA SER A 222 -6.12 -5.26 20.56
C SER A 222 -7.08 -4.67 19.53
N GLY A 223 -6.56 -4.32 18.35
CA GLY A 223 -7.36 -3.73 17.27
C GLY A 223 -7.68 -2.24 17.43
N THR A 224 -7.07 -1.51 18.37
CA THR A 224 -7.26 -0.04 18.52
C THR A 224 -6.40 0.82 17.59
N GLY A 225 -5.46 0.23 16.85
CA GLY A 225 -4.59 0.94 15.91
C GLY A 225 -3.25 1.41 16.48
N LYS A 226 -2.68 0.70 17.47
CA LYS A 226 -1.38 1.04 18.08
C LYS A 226 -0.24 1.20 17.05
N GLU A 227 -0.16 0.33 16.05
CA GLU A 227 0.83 0.43 14.97
C GLU A 227 0.69 1.75 14.19
N LEU A 228 -0.53 2.21 13.90
CA LEU A 228 -0.78 3.50 13.22
C LEU A 228 -0.23 4.68 14.04
N PHE A 229 -0.35 4.62 15.37
CA PHE A 229 0.20 5.63 16.26
C PHE A 229 1.73 5.58 16.35
N ALA A 230 2.33 4.38 16.29
CA ALA A 230 3.78 4.26 16.20
C ALA A 230 4.33 4.91 14.92
N HIS A 231 3.67 4.68 13.78
CA HIS A 231 3.98 5.36 12.53
C HIS A 231 3.78 6.88 12.63
N LEU A 232 2.67 7.35 13.23
CA LEU A 232 2.46 8.79 13.43
C LEU A 232 3.60 9.43 14.24
N VAL A 233 4.03 8.80 15.33
CA VAL A 233 5.13 9.30 16.16
C VAL A 233 6.46 9.33 15.40
N HIS A 234 6.71 8.36 14.51
CA HIS A 234 7.90 8.33 13.67
C HIS A 234 7.86 9.39 12.57
N ASP A 235 6.76 9.43 11.80
CA ASP A 235 6.55 10.31 10.64
C ASP A 235 6.57 11.80 11.02
N ARG A 236 6.26 12.12 12.28
CA ARG A 236 6.27 13.48 12.82
C ARG A 236 7.57 13.85 13.53
N SER A 237 8.53 12.93 13.58
CA SER A 237 9.80 13.14 14.30
C SER A 237 10.92 13.63 13.40
N GLN A 238 12.02 14.04 14.01
CA GLN A 238 13.29 14.32 13.30
C GLN A 238 13.86 13.08 12.57
N ARG A 239 13.31 11.88 12.82
CA ARG A 239 13.69 10.61 12.19
C ARG A 239 12.74 10.17 11.07
N GLN A 240 11.81 11.02 10.63
CA GLN A 240 10.80 10.70 9.60
C GLN A 240 11.34 10.16 8.25
N ASN A 241 12.62 10.43 7.92
CA ASN A 241 13.30 9.96 6.72
C ASN A 241 14.31 8.84 7.01
N LYS A 242 14.29 8.30 8.24
CA LYS A 242 15.18 7.23 8.72
C LYS A 242 14.40 5.91 8.80
N PRO A 243 15.07 4.75 8.94
CA PRO A 243 14.38 3.47 9.00
C PRO A 243 13.33 3.42 10.12
N PHE A 244 12.16 2.85 9.81
CA PHE A 244 11.19 2.40 10.80
C PHE A 244 11.14 0.87 10.72
N VAL A 245 11.57 0.20 11.78
CA VAL A 245 11.64 -1.26 11.86
C VAL A 245 10.62 -1.72 12.90
N SER A 246 9.83 -2.74 12.58
CA SER A 246 8.81 -3.27 13.49
C SER A 246 8.95 -4.78 13.72
N VAL A 247 8.60 -5.23 14.93
CA VAL A 247 8.53 -6.64 15.29
C VAL A 247 7.45 -6.86 16.36
N SER A 248 6.66 -7.94 16.24
CA SER A 248 5.78 -8.42 17.31
C SER A 248 6.56 -9.37 18.20
N CYS A 249 6.54 -9.10 19.50
CA CYS A 249 7.27 -9.88 20.49
C CYS A 249 6.54 -11.17 20.89
N GLY A 250 5.20 -11.21 20.76
CA GLY A 250 4.38 -12.38 21.10
C GLY A 250 4.35 -13.47 20.03
N ALA A 251 4.65 -13.12 18.77
CA ALA A 251 4.53 -14.06 17.64
C ALA A 251 5.71 -15.03 17.48
N LEU A 252 6.83 -14.82 18.18
CA LEU A 252 8.08 -15.55 17.95
C LEU A 252 8.59 -16.28 19.21
N PRO A 253 9.11 -17.52 19.07
CA PRO A 253 9.88 -18.17 20.13
C PRO A 253 11.09 -17.30 20.55
N ALA A 254 11.46 -17.36 21.83
CA ALA A 254 12.53 -16.55 22.42
C ALA A 254 13.85 -16.56 21.61
N SER A 255 14.27 -17.75 21.15
CA SER A 255 15.51 -17.91 20.36
C SER A 255 15.43 -17.27 18.97
N ILE A 256 14.24 -17.25 18.36
CA ILE A 256 14.02 -16.57 17.08
C ILE A 256 13.97 -15.06 17.31
N LEU A 257 13.23 -14.61 18.32
CA LEU A 257 13.15 -13.20 18.68
C LEU A 257 14.54 -12.60 18.98
N GLU A 258 15.40 -13.36 19.68
CA GLU A 258 16.79 -12.94 19.92
C GLU A 258 17.58 -12.74 18.63
N ARG A 259 17.50 -13.72 17.72
CA ARG A 259 18.17 -13.66 16.42
C ARG A 259 17.66 -12.53 15.55
N GLU A 260 16.36 -12.25 15.57
CA GLU A 260 15.80 -11.11 14.84
C GLU A 260 16.29 -9.81 15.46
N LEU A 261 16.18 -9.62 16.77
CA LEU A 261 16.54 -8.34 17.42
C LEU A 261 18.04 -8.02 17.31
N PHE A 262 18.91 -8.99 17.58
CA PHE A 262 20.36 -8.76 17.72
C PHE A 262 21.19 -9.35 16.58
N GLY A 263 20.61 -10.13 15.67
CA GLY A 263 21.37 -10.76 14.60
C GLY A 263 22.33 -11.85 15.09
N ASN A 264 23.09 -12.42 14.16
CA ASN A 264 24.04 -13.49 14.46
C ASN A 264 25.28 -13.44 13.58
N GLU A 265 26.40 -13.89 14.13
CA GLU A 265 27.60 -14.21 13.36
C GLU A 265 27.46 -15.57 12.65
N LYS A 266 28.32 -15.80 11.66
CA LYS A 266 28.43 -17.10 10.99
C LYS A 266 28.90 -18.15 12.00
N GLY A 267 28.20 -19.28 12.07
CA GLY A 267 28.53 -20.39 12.97
C GLY A 267 28.06 -20.22 14.42
N ALA A 268 27.24 -19.20 14.73
CA ALA A 268 26.74 -18.96 16.09
C ALA A 268 25.87 -20.10 16.66
N PHE A 269 25.21 -20.89 15.80
CA PHE A 269 24.41 -22.07 16.13
C PHE A 269 24.30 -22.98 14.90
N THR A 270 23.76 -24.18 15.07
CA THR A 270 23.55 -25.14 13.97
C THR A 270 22.61 -24.57 12.91
N GLY A 271 23.10 -24.37 11.67
CA GLY A 271 22.36 -23.72 10.59
C GLY A 271 22.59 -22.20 10.46
N ALA A 272 23.53 -21.63 11.21
CA ALA A 272 24.00 -20.24 11.04
C ALA A 272 25.03 -20.14 9.90
N ASP A 273 24.65 -20.52 8.67
CA ASP A 273 25.58 -20.60 7.54
C ASP A 273 26.09 -19.22 7.07
N THR A 274 25.29 -18.18 7.35
CA THR A 274 25.58 -16.79 7.04
C THR A 274 25.39 -15.90 8.26
N GLN A 275 26.14 -14.80 8.26
CA GLN A 275 25.92 -13.69 9.18
C GLN A 275 24.60 -12.98 8.85
N LYS A 276 23.85 -12.59 9.87
CA LYS A 276 22.58 -11.85 9.73
C LYS A 276 22.59 -10.60 10.60
N ILE A 277 22.23 -9.47 10.00
CA ILE A 277 22.03 -8.19 10.68
C ILE A 277 20.74 -8.24 11.50
N GLY A 278 20.79 -7.76 12.74
CA GLY A 278 19.63 -7.68 13.65
C GLY A 278 18.80 -6.40 13.46
N LEU A 279 17.58 -6.38 14.00
CA LEU A 279 16.65 -5.27 13.90
C LEU A 279 17.15 -4.00 14.61
N PHE A 280 17.92 -4.10 15.69
CA PHE A 280 18.54 -2.93 16.33
C PHE A 280 19.55 -2.24 15.42
N GLU A 281 20.37 -3.03 14.72
CA GLU A 281 21.34 -2.52 13.75
C GLU A 281 20.64 -1.96 12.50
N ALA A 282 19.61 -2.66 12.00
CA ALA A 282 18.79 -2.17 10.89
C ALA A 282 18.04 -0.86 11.22
N ALA A 283 17.67 -0.65 12.49
CA ALA A 283 17.01 0.55 12.98
C ALA A 283 17.98 1.68 13.35
N HIS A 284 19.29 1.54 13.14
CA HIS A 284 20.28 2.54 13.53
C HIS A 284 19.95 3.93 12.93
N THR A 285 20.00 4.97 13.77
CA THR A 285 19.55 6.35 13.51
C THR A 285 18.04 6.53 13.26
N GLY A 286 17.27 5.45 13.30
CA GLY A 286 15.85 5.40 13.01
C GLY A 286 15.00 5.06 14.25
N THR A 287 13.90 4.34 14.02
CA THR A 287 12.93 3.95 15.04
C THR A 287 12.73 2.43 15.02
N LEU A 288 12.75 1.82 16.21
CA LEU A 288 12.36 0.43 16.42
C LEU A 288 11.02 0.40 17.15
N PHE A 289 10.03 -0.25 16.55
CA PHE A 289 8.71 -0.49 17.10
C PHE A 289 8.59 -1.94 17.59
N LEU A 290 8.38 -2.11 18.90
CA LEU A 290 8.14 -3.41 19.54
C LEU A 290 6.66 -3.54 19.88
N ASP A 291 5.91 -4.30 19.09
CA ASP A 291 4.52 -4.62 19.42
C ASP A 291 4.45 -5.80 20.38
N GLU A 292 3.39 -5.83 21.17
CA GLU A 292 3.13 -6.85 22.20
C GLU A 292 4.31 -7.03 23.19
N ILE A 293 4.93 -5.92 23.61
CA ILE A 293 6.12 -5.94 24.49
C ILE A 293 5.88 -6.69 25.81
N GLY A 294 4.63 -6.70 26.30
CA GLY A 294 4.25 -7.42 27.52
C GLY A 294 4.34 -8.94 27.41
N GLU A 295 4.37 -9.50 26.19
CA GLU A 295 4.54 -10.93 25.95
C GLU A 295 6.02 -11.33 25.77
N MET A 296 6.95 -10.37 25.88
CA MET A 296 8.38 -10.65 25.75
C MET A 296 8.88 -11.54 26.90
N PRO A 297 9.58 -12.66 26.61
CA PRO A 297 10.22 -13.50 27.63
C PRO A 297 11.18 -12.73 28.56
N LEU A 298 11.25 -13.11 29.84
CA LEU A 298 12.04 -12.41 30.86
C LEU A 298 13.53 -12.30 30.53
N ASP A 299 14.12 -13.32 29.92
CA ASP A 299 15.52 -13.34 29.48
C ASP A 299 15.77 -12.32 28.35
N MET A 300 14.79 -12.16 27.45
CA MET A 300 14.81 -11.15 26.40
C MET A 300 14.62 -9.73 26.95
N GLN A 301 13.81 -9.56 27.99
CA GLN A 301 13.65 -8.27 28.68
C GLN A 301 14.99 -7.76 29.26
N VAL A 302 15.85 -8.66 29.77
CA VAL A 302 17.19 -8.29 30.26
C VAL A 302 18.08 -7.78 29.13
N LYS A 303 18.09 -8.47 27.98
CA LYS A 303 18.90 -8.07 26.82
C LYS A 303 18.40 -6.75 26.22
N LEU A 304 17.09 -6.58 26.16
CA LEU A 304 16.46 -5.33 25.73
C LEU A 304 16.83 -4.17 26.65
N LEU A 305 16.79 -4.36 27.97
CA LEU A 305 17.21 -3.34 28.92
C LEU A 305 18.66 -2.91 28.70
N ARG A 306 19.58 -3.87 28.48
CA ARG A 306 21.00 -3.58 28.24
C ARG A 306 21.20 -2.71 27.01
N VAL A 307 20.61 -3.06 25.87
CA VAL A 307 20.79 -2.26 24.64
C VAL A 307 20.18 -0.85 24.76
N ILE A 308 19.11 -0.68 25.53
CA ILE A 308 18.51 0.65 25.79
C ILE A 308 19.37 1.50 26.75
N GLN A 309 20.13 0.88 27.65
CA GLN A 309 20.99 1.58 28.60
C GLN A 309 22.37 1.88 28.02
N GLU A 310 22.99 0.91 27.36
CA GLU A 310 24.35 0.96 26.86
C GLU A 310 24.44 1.52 25.43
N GLU A 311 23.29 1.70 24.75
CA GLU A 311 23.21 2.10 23.33
C GLU A 311 24.12 1.23 22.44
N SER A 312 24.31 -0.02 22.84
CA SER A 312 25.15 -0.99 22.15
C SER A 312 24.78 -2.41 22.52
N PHE A 313 25.17 -3.37 21.68
CA PHE A 313 24.95 -4.80 21.91
C PHE A 313 26.02 -5.62 21.18
N ILE A 314 26.02 -6.95 21.38
CA ILE A 314 26.88 -7.91 20.67
C ILE A 314 25.98 -8.90 19.94
N ARG A 315 26.29 -9.23 18.68
CA ARG A 315 25.56 -10.26 17.92
C ARG A 315 25.69 -11.63 18.59
N LEU A 316 24.72 -12.51 18.33
CA LEU A 316 24.82 -13.91 18.76
C LEU A 316 26.09 -14.57 18.19
N GLY A 317 26.88 -15.17 19.08
CA GLY A 317 28.16 -15.81 18.74
C GLY A 317 29.29 -14.82 18.39
N GLY A 318 29.06 -13.52 18.47
CA GLY A 318 30.04 -12.48 18.19
C GLY A 318 30.79 -12.01 19.44
N THR A 319 31.82 -11.21 19.23
CA THR A 319 32.57 -10.50 20.29
C THR A 319 32.64 -9.00 20.05
N GLU A 320 32.23 -8.53 18.86
CA GLU A 320 32.24 -7.13 18.48
C GLU A 320 31.06 -6.39 19.13
N THR A 321 31.37 -5.28 19.82
CA THR A 321 30.36 -4.36 20.36
C THR A 321 29.89 -3.41 19.27
N ILE A 322 28.59 -3.46 18.96
CA ILE A 322 27.94 -2.63 17.94
C ILE A 322 27.20 -1.50 18.65
N LYS A 323 27.54 -0.25 18.35
CA LYS A 323 26.83 0.94 18.87
C LYS A 323 25.61 1.26 18.03
N VAL A 324 24.49 1.58 18.68
CA VAL A 324 23.23 1.92 18.01
C VAL A 324 22.53 3.15 18.60
N ASP A 325 22.09 4.08 17.73
CA ASP A 325 21.19 5.17 18.11
C ASP A 325 19.77 4.85 17.63
N VAL A 326 18.95 4.25 18.48
CA VAL A 326 17.59 3.79 18.13
C VAL A 326 16.56 4.45 19.03
N ARG A 327 15.51 5.01 18.42
CA ARG A 327 14.36 5.52 19.15
C ARG A 327 13.39 4.37 19.34
N LEU A 328 13.05 4.09 20.59
CA LEU A 328 12.15 3.00 20.91
C LEU A 328 10.69 3.46 21.00
N ILE A 329 9.81 2.77 20.30
CA ILE A 329 8.36 2.84 20.51
C ILE A 329 7.91 1.42 20.88
N THR A 330 7.15 1.27 21.96
CA THR A 330 6.62 -0.02 22.39
C THR A 330 5.11 0.00 22.44
N ALA A 331 4.47 -1.15 22.24
CA ALA A 331 3.02 -1.30 22.33
C ALA A 331 2.62 -2.55 23.09
N THR A 332 1.50 -2.48 23.83
CA THR A 332 0.90 -3.66 24.47
C THR A 332 -0.59 -3.45 24.77
N ASN A 333 -1.32 -4.55 24.87
CA ASN A 333 -2.68 -4.65 25.40
C ASN A 333 -2.72 -5.11 26.86
N LEU A 334 -1.59 -5.55 27.44
CA LEU A 334 -1.50 -5.98 28.83
C LEU A 334 -1.33 -4.78 29.77
N ASP A 335 -1.77 -4.97 31.02
CA ASP A 335 -1.49 -4.04 32.10
C ASP A 335 -0.09 -4.32 32.66
N LEU A 336 0.92 -3.60 32.17
CA LEU A 336 2.30 -3.81 32.60
C LEU A 336 2.52 -3.56 34.11
N ASP A 337 1.75 -2.68 34.74
CA ASP A 337 1.83 -2.46 36.19
C ASP A 337 1.36 -3.72 36.96
N LYS A 338 0.39 -4.45 36.40
CA LYS A 338 -0.01 -5.76 36.90
C LYS A 338 1.05 -6.83 36.61
N GLU A 339 1.55 -6.92 35.38
CA GLU A 339 2.57 -7.92 35.00
C GLU A 339 3.88 -7.78 35.80
N VAL A 340 4.25 -6.54 36.18
CA VAL A 340 5.39 -6.29 37.08
C VAL A 340 5.13 -6.85 38.48
N ARG A 341 3.92 -6.67 39.03
CA ARG A 341 3.56 -7.22 40.36
C ARG A 341 3.49 -8.74 40.36
N GLU A 342 3.11 -9.33 39.24
CA GLU A 342 3.03 -10.80 39.07
C GLU A 342 4.39 -11.43 38.71
N GLY A 343 5.42 -10.62 38.46
CA GLY A 343 6.77 -11.09 38.16
C GLY A 343 6.99 -11.52 36.70
N ASN A 344 6.01 -11.30 35.83
CA ASN A 344 6.08 -11.62 34.40
C ASN A 344 6.78 -10.52 33.58
N PHE A 345 6.91 -9.32 34.15
CA PHE A 345 7.61 -8.20 33.52
C PHE A 345 8.57 -7.53 34.51
N ARG A 346 9.77 -7.16 34.04
CA ARG A 346 10.77 -6.55 34.91
C ARG A 346 10.46 -5.08 35.17
N GLN A 347 10.54 -4.70 36.45
CA GLN A 347 10.30 -3.33 36.89
C GLN A 347 11.29 -2.31 36.30
N ASP A 348 12.57 -2.69 36.16
CA ASP A 348 13.63 -1.83 35.61
C ASP A 348 13.39 -1.49 34.12
N LEU A 349 13.03 -2.48 33.32
CA LEU A 349 12.63 -2.29 31.93
C LEU A 349 11.36 -1.44 31.82
N PHE A 350 10.36 -1.70 32.67
CA PHE A 350 9.10 -0.94 32.67
C PHE A 350 9.33 0.56 32.80
N TYR A 351 10.13 0.98 33.79
CA TYR A 351 10.45 2.41 33.96
C TYR A 351 11.24 3.00 32.80
N ARG A 352 12.06 2.20 32.12
CA ARG A 352 12.86 2.67 30.99
C ARG A 352 12.04 2.86 29.72
N ILE A 353 11.00 2.06 29.50
CA ILE A 353 10.12 2.19 28.32
C ILE A 353 8.93 3.13 28.58
N ASN A 354 8.41 3.18 29.80
CA ASN A 354 7.25 3.98 30.19
C ASN A 354 7.61 5.44 30.53
N VAL A 355 8.36 6.10 29.64
CA VAL A 355 8.71 7.53 29.78
C VAL A 355 7.53 8.39 29.37
N ILE A 356 6.94 8.11 28.20
CA ILE A 356 5.70 8.72 27.75
C ILE A 356 4.68 7.65 27.42
N LYS A 357 3.53 7.67 28.09
CA LYS A 357 2.42 6.74 27.86
C LYS A 357 1.32 7.39 27.03
N ILE A 358 0.88 6.71 25.95
CA ILE A 358 -0.31 7.07 25.17
C ILE A 358 -1.29 5.92 25.26
N THR A 359 -2.44 6.15 25.88
CA THR A 359 -3.51 5.15 26.01
C THR A 359 -4.53 5.34 24.89
N LEU A 360 -4.58 4.39 23.96
CA LEU A 360 -5.54 4.39 22.87
C LEU A 360 -6.92 3.94 23.39
N PRO A 361 -7.98 4.73 23.18
CA PRO A 361 -9.33 4.38 23.61
C PRO A 361 -9.89 3.21 22.79
N PRO A 362 -10.67 2.31 23.39
CA PRO A 362 -11.42 1.29 22.65
C PRO A 362 -12.50 1.93 21.76
N LEU A 363 -13.02 1.20 20.77
CA LEU A 363 -13.99 1.72 19.79
C LEU A 363 -15.32 2.13 20.45
N ARG A 364 -15.77 1.40 21.48
CA ARG A 364 -16.95 1.74 22.28
C ARG A 364 -16.91 3.10 22.96
N ASP A 365 -15.71 3.65 23.21
CA ASP A 365 -15.55 4.98 23.82
C ASP A 365 -15.46 6.10 22.78
N LYS A 366 -15.52 5.74 21.48
CA LYS A 366 -15.45 6.66 20.33
C LYS A 366 -16.37 6.23 19.19
N LEU A 367 -17.59 5.83 19.52
CA LEU A 367 -18.58 5.34 18.54
C LEU A 367 -18.89 6.37 17.44
N GLU A 368 -18.72 7.67 17.72
CA GLU A 368 -18.84 8.75 16.73
C GLU A 368 -17.89 8.60 15.52
N ASP A 369 -16.77 7.90 15.68
CA ASP A 369 -15.83 7.62 14.59
C ASP A 369 -16.30 6.50 13.65
N ILE A 370 -17.33 5.72 14.01
CA ILE A 370 -17.82 4.58 13.21
C ILE A 370 -18.24 5.02 11.81
N SER A 371 -18.88 6.19 11.67
CA SER A 371 -19.34 6.64 10.36
C SER A 371 -18.18 6.93 9.40
N ASP A 372 -17.11 7.55 9.89
CA ASP A 372 -15.90 7.83 9.12
C ASP A 372 -15.13 6.54 8.81
N LEU A 373 -15.00 5.65 9.81
CA LEU A 373 -14.36 4.34 9.66
C LEU A 373 -15.08 3.47 8.64
N LEU A 374 -16.42 3.43 8.67
CA LEU A 374 -17.22 2.69 7.71
C LEU A 374 -16.99 3.19 6.29
N THR A 375 -17.07 4.51 6.09
CA THR A 375 -16.83 5.14 4.78
C THR A 375 -15.42 4.82 4.27
N TYR A 376 -14.44 4.85 5.17
CA TYR A 376 -13.07 4.50 4.86
C TYR A 376 -12.89 3.04 4.45
N PHE A 377 -13.41 2.09 5.23
CA PHE A 377 -13.27 0.66 4.96
C PHE A 377 -14.03 0.21 3.73
N ILE A 378 -15.22 0.76 3.48
CA ILE A 378 -15.96 0.54 2.24
C ILE A 378 -15.08 0.92 1.04
N LYS A 379 -14.49 2.11 1.05
CA LYS A 379 -13.60 2.55 -0.02
C LYS A 379 -12.34 1.70 -0.11
N LYS A 380 -11.75 1.31 1.03
CA LYS A 380 -10.50 0.53 1.10
C LYS A 380 -10.65 -0.86 0.48
N HIS A 381 -11.81 -1.50 0.69
CA HIS A 381 -12.06 -2.89 0.32
C HIS A 381 -12.94 -3.03 -0.94
N SER A 382 -13.38 -1.92 -1.54
CA SER A 382 -14.08 -1.96 -2.82
C SER A 382 -13.11 -2.29 -3.96
N PRO A 383 -13.45 -3.24 -4.87
CA PRO A 383 -12.64 -3.52 -6.05
C PRO A 383 -12.52 -2.28 -6.96
N GLU A 384 -11.35 -2.05 -7.57
CA GLU A 384 -11.10 -0.90 -8.45
C GLU A 384 -12.09 -0.80 -9.63
N ASN A 385 -12.65 -1.95 -10.06
CA ASN A 385 -13.52 -2.05 -11.23
C ASN A 385 -15.02 -2.18 -10.88
N GLN A 386 -15.41 -1.98 -9.62
CA GLN A 386 -16.81 -2.05 -9.20
C GLN A 386 -17.28 -0.74 -8.56
N PRO A 387 -18.58 -0.40 -8.69
CA PRO A 387 -19.14 0.73 -7.97
C PRO A 387 -18.95 0.55 -6.46
N ILE A 388 -18.49 1.60 -5.80
CA ILE A 388 -18.31 1.61 -4.35
C ILE A 388 -19.69 1.48 -3.70
N LYS A 389 -19.89 0.42 -2.91
CA LYS A 389 -21.13 0.20 -2.16
C LYS A 389 -21.38 1.35 -1.18
N LYS A 390 -22.63 1.63 -0.85
CA LYS A 390 -23.03 2.73 0.04
C LYS A 390 -23.56 2.20 1.36
N PRO A 391 -23.38 2.92 2.49
CA PRO A 391 -24.10 2.61 3.72
C PRO A 391 -25.60 2.78 3.52
N GLY A 392 -26.37 1.71 3.70
CA GLY A 392 -27.82 1.74 3.65
C GLY A 392 -28.45 2.36 4.91
N LYS A 393 -29.75 2.59 4.87
CA LYS A 393 -30.49 3.24 5.95
C LYS A 393 -30.40 2.43 7.26
N GLY A 394 -30.04 3.11 8.36
CA GLY A 394 -29.96 2.50 9.69
C GLY A 394 -28.68 1.70 9.98
N LEU A 395 -27.81 1.48 8.98
CA LEU A 395 -26.57 0.72 9.17
C LEU A 395 -25.66 1.37 10.22
N VAL A 396 -25.42 2.67 10.14
CA VAL A 396 -24.52 3.36 11.09
C VAL A 396 -25.04 3.22 12.53
N SER A 397 -26.35 3.39 12.75
CA SER A 397 -26.98 3.20 14.07
C SER A 397 -26.86 1.75 14.57
N HIS A 398 -27.04 0.78 13.67
CA HIS A 398 -26.84 -0.64 13.98
C HIS A 398 -25.40 -0.92 14.42
N LEU A 399 -24.40 -0.43 13.68
CA LEU A 399 -22.99 -0.57 14.05
C LEU A 399 -22.65 0.13 15.36
N MET A 400 -23.23 1.30 15.64
CA MET A 400 -23.04 2.01 16.90
C MET A 400 -23.66 1.29 18.11
N SER A 401 -24.61 0.38 17.91
CA SER A 401 -25.23 -0.40 18.99
C SER A 401 -24.37 -1.57 19.50
N TYR A 402 -23.31 -1.93 18.77
CA TYR A 402 -22.42 -3.02 19.11
C TYR A 402 -21.21 -2.54 19.93
N SER A 403 -20.72 -3.39 20.84
CA SER A 403 -19.63 -3.04 21.76
C SER A 403 -18.23 -3.14 21.15
N TRP A 404 -18.09 -3.83 20.02
CA TRP A 404 -16.82 -4.00 19.27
C TRP A 404 -15.66 -4.51 20.14
N PRO A 405 -15.74 -5.72 20.72
CA PRO A 405 -14.67 -6.29 21.54
C PRO A 405 -13.33 -6.42 20.79
N GLY A 406 -13.34 -6.60 19.47
CA GLY A 406 -12.14 -6.59 18.61
C GLY A 406 -11.81 -5.23 18.01
N ASN A 407 -12.47 -4.16 18.48
CA ASN A 407 -12.22 -2.76 18.12
C ASN A 407 -12.27 -2.51 16.60
N ILE A 408 -11.36 -1.70 16.08
CA ILE A 408 -11.33 -1.28 14.68
C ILE A 408 -11.02 -2.46 13.76
N ARG A 409 -10.22 -3.44 14.22
CA ARG A 409 -9.91 -4.65 13.44
C ARG A 409 -11.16 -5.49 13.19
N GLU A 410 -12.02 -5.64 14.19
CA GLU A 410 -13.30 -6.33 14.03
C GLU A 410 -14.24 -5.58 13.10
N LEU A 411 -14.34 -4.24 13.24
CA LEU A 411 -15.13 -3.41 12.34
C LEU A 411 -14.65 -3.52 10.89
N GLU A 412 -13.34 -3.48 10.66
CA GLU A 412 -12.75 -3.62 9.33
C GLU A 412 -13.11 -4.96 8.70
N ASN A 413 -12.84 -6.08 9.40
CA ASN A 413 -13.15 -7.43 8.92
C ASN A 413 -14.66 -7.61 8.65
N SER A 414 -15.48 -6.97 9.47
CA SER A 414 -16.94 -6.99 9.33
C SER A 414 -17.40 -6.29 8.07
N VAL A 415 -16.83 -5.12 7.76
CA VAL A 415 -17.13 -4.36 6.55
C VAL A 415 -16.61 -5.08 5.31
N GLU A 416 -15.39 -5.61 5.35
CA GLU A 416 -14.83 -6.42 4.27
C GLU A 416 -15.73 -7.62 3.95
N ARG A 417 -16.11 -8.38 4.98
CA ARG A 417 -17.03 -9.52 4.82
C ARG A 417 -18.38 -9.09 4.23
N ALA A 418 -18.94 -7.97 4.69
CA ALA A 418 -20.21 -7.46 4.16
C ALA A 418 -20.10 -7.09 2.67
N ILE A 419 -19.00 -6.48 2.24
CA ILE A 419 -18.77 -6.14 0.82
C ILE A 419 -18.74 -7.40 -0.05
N VAL A 420 -18.12 -8.48 0.44
CA VAL A 420 -18.00 -9.75 -0.30
C VAL A 420 -19.31 -10.51 -0.37
N LEU A 421 -20.14 -10.45 0.67
CA LEU A 421 -21.38 -11.24 0.79
C LEU A 421 -22.64 -10.53 0.27
N THR A 422 -22.58 -9.22 0.02
CA THR A 422 -23.70 -8.43 -0.46
C THR A 422 -23.54 -8.21 -1.96
N ASP A 423 -24.53 -8.59 -2.76
CA ASP A 423 -24.54 -8.35 -4.21
C ASP A 423 -25.04 -6.93 -4.53
N GLU A 424 -25.89 -6.38 -3.67
CA GLU A 424 -26.52 -5.07 -3.82
C GLU A 424 -25.54 -3.89 -3.63
N ASP A 425 -25.86 -2.75 -4.24
CA ASP A 425 -25.05 -1.52 -4.10
C ASP A 425 -25.09 -0.90 -2.71
N GLU A 426 -26.00 -1.34 -1.83
CA GLU A 426 -26.15 -0.83 -0.46
C GLU A 426 -25.83 -1.91 0.58
N LEU A 427 -25.00 -1.56 1.56
CA LEU A 427 -24.77 -2.38 2.74
C LEU A 427 -25.86 -2.10 3.78
N LEU A 428 -26.67 -3.11 4.09
CA LEU A 428 -27.75 -3.02 5.06
C LEU A 428 -27.35 -3.66 6.42
N PRO A 429 -28.05 -3.35 7.53
CA PRO A 429 -27.79 -3.93 8.85
C PRO A 429 -27.68 -5.47 8.87
N GLU A 430 -28.43 -6.15 8.00
CA GLU A 430 -28.50 -7.61 7.88
C GLU A 430 -27.17 -8.23 7.46
N ALA A 431 -26.31 -7.48 6.75
CA ALA A 431 -24.97 -7.92 6.36
C ALA A 431 -23.99 -7.98 7.55
N PHE A 432 -24.41 -7.45 8.71
CA PHE A 432 -23.63 -7.36 9.94
C PHE A 432 -24.32 -8.15 11.09
N PRO A 433 -24.34 -9.49 11.01
CA PRO A 433 -24.98 -10.33 12.00
C PRO A 433 -24.08 -10.47 13.24
N PHE A 434 -24.06 -9.43 14.08
CA PHE A 434 -23.51 -9.53 15.43
C PHE A 434 -24.65 -9.76 16.40
N GLU A 435 -24.44 -10.56 17.44
CA GLU A 435 -25.32 -10.56 18.60
C GLU A 435 -25.25 -9.15 19.19
N THR A 436 -26.18 -8.28 18.79
CA THR A 436 -26.36 -6.98 19.42
C THR A 436 -26.46 -7.28 20.91
N SER A 437 -25.46 -6.81 21.67
CA SER A 437 -25.61 -6.68 23.10
C SER A 437 -26.91 -5.92 23.25
N GLN A 438 -27.91 -6.65 23.74
CA GLN A 438 -29.30 -6.30 23.56
C GLN A 438 -29.51 -4.87 23.97
N ALA A 439 -30.40 -4.19 23.23
CA ALA A 439 -30.83 -2.82 23.48
C ALA A 439 -30.68 -2.48 24.97
N PRO A 440 -30.01 -1.36 25.32
CA PRO A 440 -29.85 -0.98 26.71
C PRO A 440 -31.20 -1.15 27.38
N ILE A 441 -31.24 -1.91 28.47
CA ILE A 441 -32.45 -2.05 29.27
C ILE A 441 -32.82 -0.60 29.64
N GLU A 442 -33.83 -0.03 28.98
CA GLU A 442 -34.30 1.33 29.24
C GLU A 442 -34.93 1.33 30.64
N LEU A 443 -34.09 1.50 31.65
CA LEU A 443 -34.50 1.76 33.01
C LEU A 443 -34.99 3.21 33.05
N ASN A 444 -36.28 3.40 32.79
CA ASN A 444 -36.92 4.69 32.93
C ASN A 444 -36.77 5.19 34.38
N VAL A 445 -36.34 6.45 34.54
CA VAL A 445 -36.32 7.13 35.84
C VAL A 445 -37.75 7.08 36.42
N GLY A 446 -37.92 6.36 37.54
CA GLY A 446 -39.23 6.08 38.13
C GLY A 446 -39.57 4.60 38.30
N SER A 447 -38.81 3.67 37.71
CA SER A 447 -38.97 2.23 37.99
C SER A 447 -38.50 1.86 39.39
N THR A 448 -39.25 1.00 40.08
CA THR A 448 -38.81 0.44 41.38
C THR A 448 -37.61 -0.49 41.19
N LEU A 449 -36.75 -0.63 42.21
CA LEU A 449 -35.61 -1.55 42.20
C LEU A 449 -36.01 -2.99 41.86
N LYS A 450 -37.22 -3.40 42.27
CA LYS A 450 -37.78 -4.71 41.95
C LYS A 450 -38.01 -4.87 40.44
N GLN A 451 -38.63 -3.89 39.79
CA GLN A 451 -38.89 -3.93 38.34
C GLN A 451 -37.60 -3.94 37.53
N ALA A 452 -36.59 -3.15 37.94
CA ALA A 452 -35.28 -3.14 37.30
C ALA A 452 -34.57 -4.51 37.42
N SER A 453 -34.59 -5.10 38.62
CA SER A 453 -34.04 -6.43 38.89
C SER A 453 -34.74 -7.53 38.10
N ASP A 454 -36.08 -7.51 38.06
CA ASP A 454 -36.86 -8.53 37.36
C ASP A 454 -36.68 -8.45 35.85
N LEU A 455 -36.57 -7.24 35.30
CA LEU A 455 -36.27 -7.01 33.88
C LEU A 455 -34.87 -7.53 33.52
N PHE A 456 -33.86 -7.21 34.33
CA PHE A 456 -32.50 -7.75 34.15
C PHE A 456 -32.49 -9.28 34.21
N ARG A 457 -33.11 -9.87 35.25
CA ARG A 457 -33.17 -11.34 35.41
C ARG A 457 -33.88 -12.00 34.24
N ARG A 458 -34.99 -11.43 33.75
CA ARG A 458 -35.75 -11.95 32.61
C ARG A 458 -34.89 -12.01 31.36
N THR A 459 -34.22 -10.91 31.06
CA THR A 459 -33.33 -10.77 29.89
C THR A 459 -32.16 -11.74 29.99
N PHE A 460 -31.46 -11.76 31.13
CA PHE A 460 -30.28 -12.60 31.34
C PHE A 460 -30.59 -14.10 31.29
N ILE A 461 -31.71 -14.53 31.90
CA ILE A 461 -32.15 -15.93 31.86
C ILE A 461 -32.61 -16.32 30.45
N SER A 462 -33.36 -15.45 29.75
CA SER A 462 -33.80 -15.73 28.38
C SER A 462 -32.61 -15.91 27.42
N ASN A 463 -31.57 -15.09 27.55
CA ASN A 463 -30.35 -15.20 26.73
C ASN A 463 -29.57 -16.46 27.03
N THR A 464 -29.44 -16.80 28.30
CA THR A 464 -28.73 -18.02 28.70
C THR A 464 -29.49 -19.26 28.22
N LEU A 465 -30.83 -19.24 28.19
CA LEU A 465 -31.63 -20.29 27.57
C LEU A 465 -31.46 -20.34 26.04
N LYS A 466 -31.42 -19.20 25.35
CA LYS A 466 -31.16 -19.15 23.88
C LYS A 466 -29.78 -19.72 23.53
N SER A 467 -28.73 -19.29 24.23
CA SER A 467 -27.34 -19.78 24.03
C SER A 467 -27.17 -21.28 24.29
N THR A 468 -28.10 -21.89 25.04
CA THR A 468 -28.11 -23.32 25.34
C THR A 468 -29.18 -24.10 24.57
N SER A 469 -29.77 -23.48 23.53
CA SER A 469 -30.86 -24.05 22.72
C SER A 469 -32.03 -24.58 23.56
N GLY A 470 -32.37 -23.88 24.64
CA GLY A 470 -33.45 -24.23 25.57
C GLY A 470 -33.09 -25.30 26.62
N ASN A 471 -31.83 -25.75 26.70
CA ASN A 471 -31.42 -26.77 27.67
C ASN A 471 -31.29 -26.19 29.08
N ARG A 472 -32.37 -26.33 29.88
CA ARG A 472 -32.46 -25.81 31.25
C ARG A 472 -31.39 -26.35 32.21
N THR A 473 -30.89 -27.56 32.00
CA THR A 473 -29.81 -28.13 32.85
C THR A 473 -28.47 -27.48 32.56
N LYS A 474 -28.17 -27.22 31.27
CA LYS A 474 -26.96 -26.49 30.86
C LYS A 474 -27.04 -25.02 31.26
N ALA A 475 -28.19 -24.38 31.05
CA ALA A 475 -28.41 -22.99 31.47
C ALA A 475 -28.24 -22.80 32.98
N ALA A 476 -28.76 -23.72 33.80
CA ALA A 476 -28.61 -23.66 35.26
C ALA A 476 -27.14 -23.75 35.71
N ARG A 477 -26.32 -24.57 35.02
CA ARG A 477 -24.87 -24.65 35.29
C ARG A 477 -24.13 -23.37 34.91
N ILE A 478 -24.47 -22.75 33.77
CA ILE A 478 -23.85 -21.48 33.33
C ILE A 478 -24.22 -20.34 34.28
N LEU A 479 -25.46 -20.33 34.78
CA LEU A 479 -25.95 -19.34 35.73
C LEU A 479 -25.52 -19.61 37.17
N ASP A 480 -24.79 -20.70 37.43
CA ASP A 480 -24.40 -21.17 38.76
C ASP A 480 -25.56 -21.25 39.77
N VAL A 481 -26.69 -21.83 39.33
CA VAL A 481 -27.88 -22.01 40.17
C VAL A 481 -28.42 -23.43 40.07
N GLN A 482 -29.17 -23.86 41.08
CA GLN A 482 -29.90 -25.11 41.02
C GLN A 482 -30.97 -25.09 39.91
N ARG A 483 -31.13 -26.19 39.17
CA ARG A 483 -32.12 -26.32 38.09
C ARG A 483 -33.57 -26.08 38.55
N SER A 484 -33.89 -26.47 39.78
CA SER A 484 -35.20 -26.21 40.42
C SER A 484 -35.44 -24.73 40.61
N TYR A 485 -34.43 -23.98 41.06
CA TYR A 485 -34.48 -22.53 41.23
C TYR A 485 -34.63 -21.80 39.89
N LEU A 486 -33.88 -22.21 38.86
CA LEU A 486 -34.03 -21.67 37.50
C LEU A 486 -35.44 -21.91 36.95
N SER A 487 -36.00 -23.11 37.18
CA SER A 487 -37.36 -23.45 36.72
C SER A 487 -38.43 -22.60 37.41
N ARG A 488 -38.23 -22.26 38.69
CA ARG A 488 -39.10 -21.34 39.43
C ARG A 488 -39.03 -19.92 38.87
N LEU A 489 -37.82 -19.42 38.60
CA LEU A 489 -37.60 -18.09 38.02
C LEU A 489 -38.20 -17.95 36.62
N ILE A 490 -38.08 -18.98 35.78
CA ILE A 490 -38.70 -19.00 34.43
C ILE A 490 -40.22 -18.83 34.51
N LYS A 491 -40.85 -19.47 35.51
CA LYS A 491 -42.30 -19.38 35.73
C LYS A 491 -42.71 -18.04 36.34
N GLU A 492 -41.94 -17.55 37.31
CA GLU A 492 -42.20 -16.28 38.02
C GLU A 492 -42.02 -15.05 37.09
N LEU A 493 -41.07 -15.11 36.16
CA LEU A 493 -40.75 -14.03 35.22
C LEU A 493 -41.39 -14.21 33.83
N GLU A 494 -42.28 -15.20 33.67
CA GLU A 494 -43.00 -15.51 32.42
C GLU A 494 -42.06 -15.57 31.19
N ILE A 495 -40.98 -16.34 31.29
CA ILE A 495 -39.99 -16.52 30.23
C ILE A 495 -40.46 -17.70 29.34
N LYS A 496 -40.65 -17.44 28.04
CA LYS A 496 -41.12 -18.43 27.05
C LYS A 496 -40.03 -19.40 26.64
#